data_AF-A0A3D5PC14-F1
#
_entry.id   AF-A0A3D5PC14-F1
#
_cell.length_a   1.000
_cell.length_b   1.000
_cell.length_c   1.000
_cell.angle_alpha   90.00
_cell.angle_beta   90.00
_cell.angle_gamma   90.00
#
_symmetry.space_group_name_H-M   'P 1'
#
loop_
_entity.id
_entity.type
_entity.pdbx_description
1 polymer ?
#
loop_
_entity_poly.entity_id
_entity_poly.type
_entity_poly.pdbx_seq_one_letter_code
_entity_poly.pdbx_strand_id
1 'polypeptide(L)'
;YCSIAEKLSDSPVDMIELNISCPNVKQGGMQFGTTCKSAAGITKEVRKHCTKPLTVKLSPNVSDIGDIAAAVESEGADAISMINTLTGMRIDIRTQRPVLRNNTGGLSGPAVFPVAVRMVWQAYRRVKIPIIGIGGISTWQDAAEIMLAGASAVQIGTVLFRDPYAPVKITDGLSHYLDKNGMGSVSELTGKAIPW
;
A
#
# COMPACT_ATOMS: atom_id res chain seq x y z
N TYR A 1 2.03 -11.26 15.34
CA TYR A 1 2.81 -11.19 14.08
C TYR A 1 3.94 -12.22 14.05
N CYS A 2 4.91 -12.19 14.97
CA CYS A 2 6.08 -13.09 14.95
C CYS A 2 5.75 -14.58 14.77
N SER A 3 4.87 -15.15 15.60
CA SER A 3 4.48 -16.58 15.48
C SER A 3 3.86 -16.95 14.13
N ILE A 4 3.16 -16.01 13.47
CA ILE A 4 2.60 -16.26 12.13
C ILE A 4 3.70 -16.16 11.06
N ALA A 5 4.61 -15.18 11.18
CA ALA A 5 5.74 -15.05 10.28
C ALA A 5 6.65 -16.29 10.32
N GLU A 6 6.88 -16.85 11.50
CA GLU A 6 7.65 -18.09 11.70
C GLU A 6 6.97 -19.28 11.00
N LYS A 7 5.67 -19.48 11.25
CA LYS A 7 4.91 -20.56 10.58
C LYS A 7 4.87 -20.41 9.05
N LEU A 8 4.76 -19.18 8.55
CA LEU A 8 4.72 -18.92 7.10
C LEU A 8 6.11 -19.04 6.46
N SER A 9 7.19 -18.88 7.24
CA SER A 9 8.55 -19.01 6.74
C SER A 9 8.87 -20.41 6.24
N ASP A 10 8.30 -21.44 6.86
CA ASP A 10 8.46 -22.85 6.44
C ASP A 10 7.43 -23.28 5.38
N SER A 11 6.56 -22.37 4.95
CA SER A 11 5.48 -22.65 4.00
C SER A 11 5.90 -22.35 2.55
N PRO A 12 5.14 -22.82 1.54
CA PRO A 12 5.45 -22.61 0.13
C PRO A 12 5.17 -21.17 -0.34
N VAL A 13 4.73 -20.25 0.53
CA VAL A 13 4.53 -18.85 0.12
C VAL A 13 5.85 -18.19 -0.27
N ASP A 14 5.82 -17.36 -1.31
CA ASP A 14 7.01 -16.68 -1.84
C ASP A 14 7.37 -15.43 -1.03
N MET A 15 6.38 -14.77 -0.43
CA MET A 15 6.56 -13.49 0.26
C MET A 15 5.49 -13.30 1.34
N ILE A 16 5.83 -12.52 2.37
CA ILE A 16 4.93 -12.15 3.47
C ILE A 16 4.68 -10.63 3.42
N GLU A 17 3.42 -10.21 3.42
CA GLU A 17 3.02 -8.80 3.59
C GLU A 17 2.58 -8.55 5.04
N LEU A 18 3.42 -7.87 5.82
CA LEU A 18 3.15 -7.47 7.19
C LEU A 18 2.25 -6.22 7.22
N ASN A 19 0.98 -6.40 7.60
CA ASN A 19 0.04 -5.31 7.76
C ASN A 19 0.18 -4.61 9.13
N ILE A 20 0.91 -3.50 9.18
CA ILE A 20 1.07 -2.68 10.41
C ILE A 20 0.04 -1.53 10.50
N SER A 21 -0.98 -1.53 9.65
CA SER A 21 -1.83 -0.37 9.37
C SER A 21 -3.32 -0.63 9.60
N CYS A 22 -3.69 -1.74 10.25
CA CYS A 22 -5.10 -2.11 10.44
C CYS A 22 -5.83 -1.12 11.37
N PRO A 23 -6.82 -0.35 10.88
CA PRO A 23 -7.52 0.67 11.65
C PRO A 23 -8.65 0.09 12.53
N ASN A 24 -8.98 -1.20 12.37
CA ASN A 24 -10.21 -1.81 12.91
C ASN A 24 -9.99 -2.66 14.17
N VAL A 25 -8.79 -2.67 14.73
CA VAL A 25 -8.48 -3.43 15.95
C VAL A 25 -8.37 -2.51 17.16
N LYS A 26 -9.11 -2.84 18.23
CA LYS A 26 -9.19 -2.04 19.47
C LYS A 26 -7.87 -1.99 20.26
N GLN A 27 -6.92 -2.88 19.96
CA GLN A 27 -5.57 -2.90 20.53
C GLN A 27 -4.55 -3.23 19.44
N GLY A 28 -3.51 -2.39 19.29
CA GLY A 28 -2.28 -2.71 18.55
C GLY A 28 -2.19 -2.24 17.09
N GLY A 29 -3.16 -2.52 16.22
CA GLY A 29 -2.97 -2.38 14.75
C GLY A 29 -2.58 -0.98 14.27
N MET A 30 -3.40 0.04 14.54
CA MET A 30 -3.10 1.41 14.11
C MET A 30 -1.91 2.03 14.87
N GLN A 31 -1.60 1.53 16.07
CA GLN A 31 -0.48 2.02 16.90
C GLN A 31 0.88 1.66 16.32
N PHE A 32 0.98 0.60 15.50
CA PHE A 32 2.24 0.19 14.88
C PHE A 32 2.63 1.06 13.69
N GLY A 33 1.68 1.42 12.83
CA GLY A 33 1.96 2.12 11.57
C GLY A 33 1.93 3.65 11.64
N THR A 34 1.82 4.26 12.82
CA THR A 34 1.59 5.72 12.97
C THR A 34 2.81 6.51 13.42
N THR A 35 3.87 5.86 13.88
CA THR A 35 5.14 6.52 14.26
C THR A 35 6.33 5.70 13.78
N CYS A 36 7.44 6.36 13.44
CA CYS A 36 8.65 5.67 12.97
C CYS A 36 9.16 4.66 14.00
N LYS A 37 9.18 5.03 15.28
CA LYS A 37 9.61 4.14 16.37
C LYS A 37 8.79 2.85 16.45
N SER A 38 7.47 2.97 16.36
CA SER A 38 6.57 1.83 16.46
C SER A 38 6.66 0.93 15.23
N ALA A 39 6.72 1.54 14.04
CA ALA A 39 6.84 0.83 12.76
C ALA A 39 8.18 0.08 12.63
N ALA A 40 9.28 0.75 13.00
CA ALA A 40 10.60 0.15 13.10
C ALA A 40 10.61 -1.02 14.10
N GLY A 41 10.12 -0.79 15.31
CA GLY A 41 10.09 -1.80 16.37
C GLY A 41 9.37 -3.09 15.96
N ILE A 42 8.15 -2.99 15.40
CA ILE A 42 7.43 -4.19 14.96
C ILE A 42 8.11 -4.87 13.76
N THR A 43 8.66 -4.09 12.83
CA THR A 43 9.34 -4.63 11.64
C THR A 43 10.57 -5.42 12.07
N LYS A 44 11.39 -4.86 12.96
CA LYS A 44 12.56 -5.50 13.55
C LYS A 44 12.22 -6.82 14.23
N GLU A 45 11.17 -6.82 15.07
CA GLU A 45 10.77 -8.05 15.76
C GLU A 45 10.26 -9.09 14.78
N VAL A 46 9.43 -8.72 13.80
CA VAL A 46 8.93 -9.68 12.80
C VAL A 46 10.05 -10.21 11.92
N ARG A 47 11.01 -9.36 11.53
CA ARG A 47 12.15 -9.74 10.69
C ARG A 47 12.95 -10.90 11.28
N LYS A 48 13.15 -10.93 12.60
CA LYS A 48 13.87 -12.02 13.30
C LYS A 48 13.21 -13.40 13.11
N HIS A 49 11.91 -13.42 12.87
CA HIS A 49 11.10 -14.65 12.72
C HIS A 49 10.65 -14.89 11.27
N CYS A 50 10.98 -13.99 10.36
CA CYS A 50 10.63 -14.09 8.95
C CYS A 50 11.92 -14.45 8.20
N THR A 51 11.95 -15.54 7.45
CA THR A 51 13.08 -15.87 6.55
C THR A 51 12.76 -15.61 5.08
N LYS A 52 11.48 -15.36 4.77
CA LYS A 52 10.98 -15.01 3.43
C LYS A 52 11.11 -13.51 3.16
N PRO A 53 11.07 -13.08 1.88
CA PRO A 53 10.88 -11.67 1.56
C PRO A 53 9.73 -11.04 2.37
N LEU A 54 10.00 -9.90 3.00
CA LEU A 54 9.10 -9.20 3.91
C LEU A 54 8.70 -7.85 3.32
N THR A 55 7.45 -7.77 2.86
CA THR A 55 6.82 -6.50 2.50
C THR A 55 6.14 -5.90 3.72
N VAL A 56 6.29 -4.60 4.00
CA VAL A 56 5.57 -3.91 5.09
C VAL A 56 4.49 -2.97 4.53
N LYS A 57 3.23 -3.18 4.92
CA LYS A 57 2.08 -2.41 4.42
C LYS A 57 1.79 -1.17 5.27
N LEU A 58 2.03 0.00 4.69
CA LEU A 58 2.04 1.28 5.40
C LEU A 58 0.65 1.94 5.49
N SER A 59 0.44 2.66 6.60
CA SER A 59 -0.75 3.47 6.83
C SER A 59 -0.60 4.84 6.17
N PRO A 60 -1.63 5.38 5.49
CA PRO A 60 -1.62 6.78 5.04
C PRO A 60 -1.89 7.78 6.17
N ASN A 61 -2.29 7.33 7.37
CA ASN A 61 -2.72 8.19 8.47
C ASN A 61 -1.50 8.66 9.30
N VAL A 62 -0.53 9.28 8.63
CA VAL A 62 0.75 9.74 9.20
C VAL A 62 1.12 11.12 8.68
N SER A 63 1.97 11.84 9.42
CA SER A 63 2.43 13.17 9.01
C SER A 63 3.37 13.11 7.80
N ASP A 64 4.36 12.21 7.83
CA ASP A 64 5.29 11.98 6.73
C ASP A 64 5.40 10.48 6.46
N ILE A 65 4.99 10.05 5.27
CA ILE A 65 5.00 8.64 4.87
C ILE A 65 6.40 8.15 4.47
N GLY A 66 7.26 9.05 3.98
CA GLY A 66 8.62 8.73 3.61
C GLY A 66 9.44 8.34 4.84
N ASP A 67 9.30 9.06 5.95
CA ASP A 67 10.02 8.72 7.18
C ASP A 67 9.57 7.38 7.78
N ILE A 68 8.28 7.05 7.69
CA ILE A 68 7.78 5.72 8.08
C ILE A 68 8.37 4.64 7.17
N ALA A 69 8.42 4.89 5.86
CA ALA A 69 9.00 3.97 4.88
C ALA A 69 10.49 3.71 5.14
N ALA A 70 11.28 4.77 5.38
CA ALA A 70 12.70 4.63 5.73
C ALA A 70 12.91 3.89 7.06
N ALA A 71 12.03 4.12 8.04
CA ALA A 71 12.11 3.44 9.33
C ALA A 71 11.94 1.92 9.18
N VAL A 72 10.97 1.46 8.38
CA VAL A 72 10.77 0.01 8.17
C VAL A 72 11.83 -0.60 7.26
N GLU A 73 12.33 0.14 6.26
CA GLU A 73 13.48 -0.28 5.45
C GLU A 73 14.71 -0.53 6.33
N SER A 74 15.00 0.38 7.27
CA SER A 74 16.16 0.26 8.17
C SER A 74 16.12 -0.94 9.12
N GLU A 75 14.96 -1.58 9.28
CA GLU A 75 14.74 -2.74 10.15
C GLU A 75 14.48 -4.04 9.36
N GLY A 76 14.77 -4.04 8.06
CA GLY A 76 14.83 -5.26 7.24
C GLY A 76 13.57 -5.56 6.41
N ALA A 77 12.74 -4.55 6.13
CA ALA A 77 11.75 -4.67 5.07
C ALA A 77 12.45 -4.82 3.71
N ASP A 78 12.07 -5.82 2.92
CA ASP A 78 12.60 -6.07 1.57
C ASP A 78 11.81 -5.28 0.50
N ALA A 79 10.57 -4.91 0.84
CA ALA A 79 9.70 -4.06 0.04
C ALA A 79 8.69 -3.33 0.95
N ILE A 80 8.01 -2.33 0.42
CA ILE A 80 6.86 -1.71 1.08
C ILE A 80 5.64 -1.76 0.17
N SER A 81 4.46 -1.81 0.78
CA SER A 81 3.21 -1.65 0.05
C SER A 81 2.37 -0.54 0.65
N MET A 82 1.77 0.29 -0.19
CA MET A 82 1.07 1.47 0.28
C MET A 82 0.14 2.06 -0.77
N ILE A 83 -1.02 2.61 -0.40
CA ILE A 83 -1.49 2.87 0.98
C ILE A 83 -2.52 1.86 1.45
N ASN A 84 -2.61 1.65 2.76
CA ASN A 84 -3.84 1.13 3.37
C ASN A 84 -4.95 2.22 3.34
N THR A 85 -6.10 1.96 3.94
CA THR A 85 -7.24 2.89 3.90
C THR A 85 -7.00 4.16 4.73
N LEU A 86 -7.52 5.29 4.24
CA LEU A 86 -7.71 6.49 5.06
C LEU A 86 -8.83 6.26 6.08
N THR A 87 -8.92 7.09 7.12
CA THR A 87 -10.04 7.01 8.09
C THR A 87 -11.17 7.95 7.67
N GLY A 88 -12.40 7.44 7.64
CA GLY A 88 -13.60 8.21 7.33
C GLY A 88 -14.80 7.84 8.20
N MET A 89 -15.86 8.65 8.12
CA MET A 89 -17.12 8.45 8.83
C MET A 89 -18.30 8.97 8.01
N ARG A 90 -19.47 8.35 8.19
CA ARG A 90 -20.76 8.87 7.74
C ARG A 90 -21.74 8.84 8.91
N ILE A 91 -22.50 9.92 9.06
CA ILE A 91 -23.57 10.03 10.07
C ILE A 91 -24.91 9.91 9.33
N ASP A 92 -25.78 9.05 9.85
CA ASP A 92 -27.18 8.98 9.45
C ASP A 92 -27.92 10.19 10.06
N ILE A 93 -28.47 11.07 9.22
CA ILE A 93 -29.08 12.33 9.65
C ILE A 93 -30.43 12.15 10.37
N ARG A 94 -31.07 10.99 10.24
CA ARG A 94 -32.37 10.70 10.88
C ARG A 94 -32.16 10.18 12.30
N THR A 95 -31.17 9.31 12.47
CA THR A 95 -30.83 8.71 13.76
C THR A 95 -29.76 9.48 14.52
N GLN A 96 -29.07 10.41 13.87
CA GLN A 96 -27.90 11.16 14.38
C GLN A 96 -26.75 10.25 14.83
N ARG A 97 -26.70 9.01 14.34
CA ARG A 97 -25.68 8.01 14.70
C ARG A 97 -24.73 7.76 13.55
N PRO A 98 -23.48 7.35 13.83
CA PRO A 98 -22.60 6.82 12.79
C PRO A 98 -23.23 5.61 12.08
N VAL A 99 -23.06 5.55 10.76
CA VAL A 99 -23.58 4.44 9.93
C VAL A 99 -22.87 3.13 10.26
N LEU A 100 -21.57 3.20 10.56
CA LEU A 100 -20.78 2.05 11.01
C LEU A 100 -20.82 1.96 12.54
N ARG A 101 -21.09 0.77 13.08
CA ARG A 101 -21.08 0.54 14.55
C ARG A 101 -19.71 0.78 15.19
N ASN A 102 -18.63 0.76 14.41
CA ASN A 102 -17.29 1.11 14.85
C ASN A 102 -17.03 2.64 14.83
N ASN A 103 -18.08 3.44 14.59
CA ASN A 103 -18.09 4.90 14.37
C ASN A 103 -17.35 5.34 13.11
N THR A 104 -16.09 4.96 12.96
CA THR A 104 -15.26 5.22 11.78
C THR A 104 -14.98 3.92 11.02
N GLY A 105 -14.46 4.07 9.80
CA GLY A 105 -14.01 2.95 8.98
C GLY A 105 -13.00 3.38 7.93
N GLY A 106 -12.49 2.38 7.19
CA GLY A 106 -11.55 2.60 6.10
C GLY A 106 -12.23 3.21 4.86
N LEU A 107 -11.74 4.36 4.43
CA LEU A 107 -12.02 4.95 3.12
C LEU A 107 -11.04 4.38 2.09
N SER A 108 -11.60 3.84 1.00
CA SER A 108 -10.87 3.28 -0.14
C SER A 108 -11.57 3.64 -1.45
N GLY A 109 -11.13 3.07 -2.57
CA GLY A 109 -11.67 3.36 -3.89
C GLY A 109 -11.10 4.63 -4.52
N PRO A 110 -11.59 5.03 -5.71
CA PRO A 110 -10.97 6.11 -6.51
C PRO A 110 -10.79 7.43 -5.77
N ALA A 111 -11.63 7.69 -4.76
CA ALA A 111 -11.53 8.88 -3.92
C ALA A 111 -10.17 9.04 -3.20
N VAL A 112 -9.44 7.94 -2.93
CA VAL A 112 -8.14 8.00 -2.25
C VAL A 112 -6.95 8.03 -3.23
N PHE A 113 -7.19 7.86 -4.53
CA PHE A 113 -6.13 7.66 -5.51
C PHE A 113 -5.12 8.83 -5.58
N PRO A 114 -5.55 10.12 -5.61
CA PRO A 114 -4.58 11.23 -5.60
C PRO A 114 -3.70 11.27 -4.35
N VAL A 115 -4.22 10.80 -3.21
CA VAL A 115 -3.44 10.69 -1.96
C VAL A 115 -2.41 9.57 -2.08
N ALA A 116 -2.80 8.42 -2.65
CA ALA A 116 -1.90 7.29 -2.87
C ALA A 116 -0.74 7.66 -3.80
N VAL A 117 -1.02 8.31 -4.94
CA VAL A 117 -0.01 8.77 -5.91
C VAL A 117 1.02 9.68 -5.24
N ARG A 118 0.55 10.72 -4.52
CA ARG A 118 1.44 11.64 -3.78
C ARG A 118 2.31 10.89 -2.77
N MET A 119 1.72 9.98 -1.99
CA MET A 119 2.44 9.26 -0.94
C MET A 119 3.47 8.27 -1.51
N VAL A 120 3.16 7.57 -2.60
CA VAL A 120 4.12 6.72 -3.32
C VAL A 120 5.30 7.57 -3.81
N TRP A 121 5.04 8.73 -4.40
CA TRP A 121 6.08 9.64 -4.85
C TRP A 121 6.98 10.14 -3.71
N GLN A 122 6.42 10.45 -2.55
CA GLN A 122 7.18 10.82 -1.35
C GLN A 122 8.06 9.67 -0.85
N ALA A 123 7.50 8.46 -0.74
CA ALA A 123 8.22 7.29 -0.28
C ALA A 123 9.35 6.87 -1.25
N TYR A 124 9.09 6.88 -2.56
CA TYR A 124 10.05 6.50 -3.60
C TYR A 124 11.34 7.32 -3.53
N ARG A 125 11.25 8.61 -3.18
CA ARG A 125 12.41 9.49 -3.04
C ARG A 125 13.19 9.24 -1.74
N ARG A 126 12.61 8.50 -0.80
CA ARG A 126 13.12 8.33 0.56
C ARG A 126 13.74 6.96 0.81
N VAL A 127 13.25 5.91 0.14
CA VAL A 127 13.74 4.53 0.28
C VAL A 127 14.45 4.03 -0.98
N LYS A 128 15.13 2.89 -0.88
CA LYS A 128 15.78 2.18 -1.99
C LYS A 128 15.07 0.87 -2.35
N ILE A 129 14.34 0.27 -1.41
CA ILE A 129 13.52 -0.91 -1.63
C ILE A 129 12.31 -0.64 -2.55
N PRO A 130 11.83 -1.64 -3.31
CA PRO A 130 10.69 -1.49 -4.22
C PRO A 130 9.38 -1.17 -3.48
N ILE A 131 8.51 -0.44 -4.17
CA ILE A 131 7.20 0.00 -3.66
C ILE A 131 6.08 -0.65 -4.44
N ILE A 132 5.16 -1.30 -3.75
CA ILE A 132 3.90 -1.79 -4.30
C ILE A 132 2.83 -0.72 -4.07
N GLY A 133 2.39 -0.04 -5.14
CA GLY A 133 1.39 1.02 -5.11
C GLY A 133 -0.04 0.49 -5.00
N ILE A 134 -0.84 1.08 -4.12
CA ILE A 134 -2.18 0.65 -3.77
C ILE A 134 -3.04 1.87 -3.44
N GLY A 135 -4.30 1.85 -3.86
CA GLY A 135 -5.32 2.78 -3.36
C GLY A 135 -6.08 3.44 -4.49
N GLY A 136 -7.29 2.97 -4.76
CA GLY A 136 -8.20 3.61 -5.72
C GLY A 136 -7.93 3.37 -7.20
N ILE A 137 -6.92 2.58 -7.54
CA ILE A 137 -6.64 2.12 -8.91
C ILE A 137 -7.85 1.38 -9.46
N SER A 138 -8.37 1.85 -10.59
CA SER A 138 -9.55 1.31 -11.26
C SER A 138 -9.38 1.13 -12.77
N THR A 139 -8.36 1.76 -13.35
CA THR A 139 -8.04 1.74 -14.77
C THR A 139 -6.55 1.53 -15.01
N TRP A 140 -6.16 1.26 -16.27
CA TRP A 140 -4.74 1.14 -16.62
C TRP A 140 -4.01 2.48 -16.51
N GLN A 141 -4.72 3.60 -16.71
CA GLN A 141 -4.18 4.95 -16.52
C GLN A 141 -3.78 5.18 -15.07
N ASP A 142 -4.65 4.78 -14.13
CA ASP A 142 -4.37 4.87 -12.70
C ASP A 142 -3.12 4.05 -12.33
N ALA A 143 -2.99 2.85 -12.93
CA ALA A 143 -1.83 1.99 -12.71
C ALA A 143 -0.54 2.61 -13.28
N ALA A 144 -0.59 3.18 -14.49
CA ALA A 144 0.54 3.88 -15.09
C ALA A 144 0.94 5.11 -14.26
N GLU A 145 -0.03 5.90 -13.79
CA GLU A 145 0.21 7.11 -12.99
C GLU A 145 0.89 6.80 -11.65
N ILE A 146 0.45 5.77 -10.92
CA ILE A 146 1.10 5.40 -9.65
C ILE A 146 2.47 4.73 -9.88
N MET A 147 2.70 4.08 -11.03
CA MET A 147 4.03 3.62 -11.42
C MET A 147 4.96 4.79 -11.73
N LEU A 148 4.50 5.79 -12.49
CA LEU A 148 5.23 7.04 -12.74
C LEU A 148 5.63 7.73 -11.42
N ALA A 149 4.77 7.69 -10.41
CA ALA A 149 5.07 8.21 -9.08
C ALA A 149 6.21 7.45 -8.37
N GLY A 150 6.43 6.18 -8.66
CA GLY A 150 7.50 5.39 -8.05
C GLY A 150 7.14 3.94 -7.71
N ALA A 151 5.91 3.48 -7.99
CA ALA A 151 5.56 2.09 -7.77
C ALA A 151 6.27 1.16 -8.76
N SER A 152 6.77 0.03 -8.27
CA SER A 152 7.33 -1.07 -9.05
C SER A 152 6.28 -2.13 -9.41
N ALA A 153 5.21 -2.22 -8.62
CA ALA A 153 4.05 -3.08 -8.85
C ALA A 153 2.79 -2.40 -8.30
N VAL A 154 1.60 -2.92 -8.64
CA VAL A 154 0.32 -2.38 -8.17
C VAL A 154 -0.56 -3.45 -7.53
N GLN A 155 -1.32 -3.11 -6.49
CA GLN A 155 -2.46 -3.91 -6.01
C GLN A 155 -3.77 -3.17 -6.23
N ILE A 156 -4.82 -3.91 -6.56
CA ILE A 156 -6.19 -3.41 -6.69
C ILE A 156 -7.11 -4.09 -5.69
N GLY A 157 -8.09 -3.34 -5.17
CA GLY A 157 -9.00 -3.81 -4.11
C GLY A 157 -10.45 -3.44 -4.41
N THR A 158 -10.84 -2.20 -4.11
CA THR A 158 -12.23 -1.74 -4.20
C THR A 158 -12.88 -1.94 -5.58
N VAL A 159 -12.11 -1.81 -6.66
CA VAL A 159 -12.60 -2.03 -8.03
C VAL A 159 -13.15 -3.44 -8.23
N LEU A 160 -12.60 -4.45 -7.55
CA LEU A 160 -13.01 -5.85 -7.68
C LEU A 160 -14.45 -6.09 -7.19
N PHE A 161 -14.98 -5.24 -6.31
CA PHE A 161 -16.38 -5.33 -5.87
C PHE A 161 -17.38 -4.91 -6.96
N ARG A 162 -16.93 -4.18 -7.99
CA ARG A 162 -17.75 -3.71 -9.10
C ARG A 162 -17.40 -4.41 -10.42
N ASP A 163 -16.14 -4.72 -10.63
CA ASP A 163 -15.63 -5.31 -11.86
C ASP A 163 -14.55 -6.37 -11.58
N PRO A 164 -14.92 -7.67 -11.56
CA PRO A 164 -13.95 -8.75 -11.33
C PRO A 164 -12.96 -8.93 -12.50
N TYR A 165 -13.26 -8.36 -13.69
CA TYR A 165 -12.35 -8.36 -14.85
C TYR A 165 -11.40 -7.17 -14.86
N ALA A 166 -11.46 -6.28 -13.86
CA ALA A 166 -10.55 -5.15 -13.75
C ALA A 166 -9.06 -5.53 -13.85
N PRO A 167 -8.55 -6.62 -13.22
CA PRO A 167 -7.15 -7.01 -13.39
C PRO A 167 -6.76 -7.19 -14.87
N VAL A 168 -7.57 -7.93 -15.64
CA VAL A 168 -7.31 -8.21 -17.06
C VAL A 168 -7.32 -6.92 -17.87
N LYS A 169 -8.34 -6.07 -17.69
CA LYS A 169 -8.47 -4.79 -18.40
C LYS A 169 -7.31 -3.84 -18.11
N ILE A 170 -6.82 -3.82 -16.87
CA ILE A 170 -5.69 -3.01 -16.45
C ILE A 170 -4.40 -3.53 -17.11
N THR A 171 -4.17 -4.85 -17.09
CA THR A 171 -3.00 -5.47 -17.72
C THR A 171 -2.99 -5.26 -19.23
N ASP A 172 -4.11 -5.46 -19.91
CA ASP A 172 -4.23 -5.25 -21.37
C ASP A 172 -4.00 -3.79 -21.74
N GLY A 173 -4.60 -2.86 -20.98
CA GLY A 173 -4.45 -1.42 -21.19
C GLY A 173 -3.00 -0.94 -20.97
N LEU A 174 -2.33 -1.45 -19.93
CA LEU A 174 -0.91 -1.18 -19.70
C LEU A 174 -0.06 -1.74 -20.85
N SER A 175 -0.31 -2.97 -21.29
CA SER A 175 0.46 -3.59 -22.37
C SER A 175 0.34 -2.78 -23.66
N HIS A 176 -0.88 -2.39 -24.05
CA HIS A 176 -1.10 -1.53 -25.22
C HIS A 176 -0.43 -0.16 -25.08
N TYR A 177 -0.48 0.43 -23.88
CA TYR A 177 0.20 1.70 -23.61
C TYR A 177 1.72 1.58 -23.76
N LEU A 178 2.33 0.50 -23.27
CA LEU A 178 3.77 0.26 -23.43
C LEU A 178 4.15 0.08 -24.90
N ASP A 179 3.41 -0.76 -25.64
CA ASP A 179 3.64 -1.00 -27.07
C ASP A 179 3.60 0.31 -27.88
N LYS A 180 2.59 1.14 -27.61
CA LYS A 180 2.40 2.43 -28.29
C LYS A 180 3.54 3.41 -28.02
N ASN A 181 4.19 3.31 -26.86
CA ASN A 181 5.29 4.19 -26.47
C ASN A 181 6.68 3.56 -26.68
N GLY A 182 6.75 2.36 -27.29
CA GLY A 182 8.01 1.66 -27.54
C GLY A 182 8.74 1.25 -26.25
N MET A 183 8.00 1.01 -25.17
CA MET A 183 8.54 0.60 -23.87
C MET A 183 8.53 -0.94 -23.78
N GLY A 184 9.65 -1.55 -23.42
CA GLY A 184 9.80 -3.00 -23.31
C GLY A 184 9.35 -3.57 -21.97
N SER A 185 9.19 -2.74 -20.94
CA SER A 185 8.77 -3.18 -19.60
C SER A 185 8.01 -2.08 -18.83
N VAL A 186 7.04 -2.49 -18.00
CA VAL A 186 6.38 -1.61 -17.02
C VAL A 186 7.37 -0.93 -16.07
N SER A 187 8.52 -1.55 -15.80
CA SER A 187 9.57 -0.98 -14.94
C SER A 187 10.16 0.32 -15.49
N GLU A 188 10.03 0.57 -16.79
CA GLU A 188 10.46 1.83 -17.41
C GLU A 188 9.59 3.02 -16.98
N LEU A 189 8.38 2.78 -16.45
CA LEU A 189 7.53 3.82 -15.86
C LEU A 189 7.98 4.20 -14.45
N THR A 190 8.55 3.27 -13.70
CA THR A 190 8.80 3.43 -12.26
C THR A 190 9.62 4.70 -11.98
N GLY A 191 8.99 5.65 -11.27
CA GLY A 191 9.65 6.87 -10.80
C GLY A 191 10.02 7.88 -11.88
N LYS A 192 9.37 7.85 -13.05
CA LYS A 192 9.62 8.80 -14.16
C LYS A 192 8.84 10.12 -14.05
N ALA A 193 8.08 10.34 -12.99
CA ALA A 193 7.41 11.63 -12.78
C ALA A 193 8.43 12.78 -12.70
N ILE A 194 8.25 13.80 -13.54
CA ILE A 194 9.12 14.99 -13.60
C ILE A 194 8.47 16.10 -12.76
N PRO A 195 9.07 16.52 -11.64
CA PRO A 195 8.58 17.66 -10.88
C PRO A 195 8.85 18.97 -11.63
N TRP A 196 8.00 19.97 -11.40
CA TRP A 196 8.24 21.35 -11.82
C TRP A 196 9.24 22.07 -10.91
#